data_AF-A0A6V7LTC5-F1
#
_entry.id   AF-A0A6V7LTC5-F1
#
_cell.length_a   1.000
_cell.length_b   1.000
_cell.length_c   1.000
_cell.angle_alpha   90.00
_cell.angle_beta   90.00
_cell.angle_gamma   90.00
#
_symmetry.space_group_name_H-M   'P 1'
#
loop_
_entity.id
_entity.type
_entity.pdbx_description
1 polymer ?
#
loop_
_entity_poly.entity_id
_entity_poly.type
_entity_poly.pdbx_seq_one_letter_code
_entity_poly.pdbx_strand_id
1 'polypeptide(L)' 'MAEINKHIWVTAAGKGELELELSMMEVVQTHVIPSVEAIDPDVLQAIASLGCFKEKDKLIQELLSP' A
#
# COMPACT_ATOMS: atom_id res chain seq x y z
N MET A 1 -12.80 3.80 5.11
CA MET A 1 -13.05 2.33 5.13
C MET A 1 -13.21 1.77 6.54
N ALA A 2 -12.38 2.18 7.50
CA ALA A 2 -12.45 1.68 8.89
C ALA A 2 -13.81 1.88 9.59
N GLU A 3 -14.55 2.95 9.26
CA GLU A 3 -15.88 3.21 9.85
C GLU A 3 -16.97 2.28 9.32
N ILE A 4 -16.89 1.90 8.04
CA ILE A 4 -17.83 0.96 7.41
C ILE A 4 -17.65 -0.44 8.04
N ASN A 5 -16.41 -0.85 8.28
CA ASN A 5 -16.09 -2.13 8.93
C ASN A 5 -16.60 -2.22 10.38
N LYS A 6 -16.93 -1.10 11.01
CA LYS A 6 -17.49 -1.02 12.37
C LYS A 6 -19.01 -0.94 12.38
N HIS A 7 -19.66 -0.81 11.23
CA HIS A 7 -21.10 -0.58 11.16
C HIS A 7 -21.88 -1.82 11.66
N ILE A 8 -23.01 -1.59 12.32
CA ILE A 8 -23.83 -2.65 12.95
C ILE A 8 -24.26 -3.68 11.90
N TRP A 9 -24.60 -3.26 10.68
CA TRP A 9 -24.96 -4.19 9.61
C TRP A 9 -23.82 -5.14 9.19
N VAL A 10 -22.56 -4.71 9.35
CA VAL A 10 -21.36 -5.50 9.03
C VAL A 10 -20.99 -6.44 10.18
N THR A 11 -21.26 -6.03 11.43
CA THR A 11 -20.87 -6.77 12.64
C THR A 11 -22.00 -7.64 13.23
N ALA A 12 -23.27 -7.37 12.91
CA ALA A 12 -24.43 -8.03 13.53
C ALA A 12 -24.80 -9.40 12.95
N ALA A 13 -24.04 -9.94 11.99
CA ALA A 13 -24.24 -11.30 11.48
C ALA A 13 -23.66 -12.40 12.40
N GLY A 14 -22.94 -12.06 13.48
CA GLY A 14 -22.38 -13.01 14.44
C GLY A 14 -22.46 -12.54 15.89
N LYS A 15 -22.98 -13.39 16.78
CA LYS A 15 -22.80 -13.22 18.23
C LYS A 15 -21.37 -13.62 18.58
N GLY A 16 -20.50 -12.63 18.76
CA GLY A 16 -19.08 -12.83 19.01
C GLY A 16 -18.27 -12.14 17.93
N GLU A 17 -17.15 -11.52 18.32
CA GLU A 17 -16.18 -10.89 17.42
C GLU A 17 -16.16 -11.65 16.10
N LEU A 18 -16.65 -11.00 15.03
CA LEU A 18 -16.51 -11.53 13.70
C LEU A 18 -15.00 -11.69 13.54
N GLU A 19 -14.49 -12.92 13.60
CA GLU A 19 -13.18 -13.23 13.08
C GLU A 19 -13.31 -12.86 11.61
N LEU A 20 -12.91 -11.62 11.32
CA LEU A 20 -12.62 -11.17 9.98
C LEU A 20 -11.51 -12.13 9.57
N GLU A 21 -11.88 -13.28 9.03
CA GLU A 21 -11.04 -13.99 8.09
C GLU A 21 -10.81 -12.96 7.02
N LEU A 22 -9.72 -12.21 7.19
CA LEU A 22 -9.20 -11.29 6.23
C LEU A 22 -9.09 -12.18 5.00
N SER A 23 -10.02 -12.00 4.04
CA SER A 23 -9.81 -12.52 2.69
C SER A 23 -8.38 -12.14 2.40
N MET A 24 -7.50 -13.15 2.29
CA MET A 24 -6.08 -13.01 2.56
C MET A 24 -5.46 -12.28 1.38
N MET A 25 -5.82 -11.02 1.25
CA MET A 25 -5.25 -10.05 0.37
C MET A 25 -3.90 -9.83 1.03
N GLU A 26 -2.87 -10.44 0.46
CA GLU A 26 -1.50 -10.28 0.92
C GLU A 26 -1.16 -8.80 0.78
N VAL A 27 -1.43 -8.04 1.85
CA VAL A 27 -1.16 -6.61 1.89
C VAL A 27 0.36 -6.49 1.93
N VAL A 28 0.93 -5.89 0.89
CA VAL A 28 2.34 -5.55 0.89
C VAL A 28 2.56 -4.48 1.96
N GLN A 29 3.39 -4.78 2.95
CA GLN A 29 3.74 -3.83 3.99
C GLN A 29 4.61 -2.71 3.40
N THR A 30 4.12 -1.48 3.46
CA THR A 30 4.87 -0.31 3.00
C THR A 30 5.67 0.30 4.15
N HIS A 31 6.88 0.79 3.83
CA HIS A 31 7.74 1.50 4.77
C HIS A 31 8.25 2.78 4.11
N VAL A 32 8.57 3.77 4.94
CA VAL A 32 9.22 5.00 4.48
C VAL A 32 10.63 4.68 3.98
N ILE A 33 10.95 5.13 2.77
CA ILE A 33 12.28 5.00 2.20
C ILE A 33 13.15 6.14 2.76
N PRO A 34 14.23 5.84 3.50
CA PRO A 34 14.98 6.87 4.24
C PRO A 34 15.82 7.80 3.34
N SER A 35 16.22 7.33 2.15
CA SER A 35 17.13 8.04 1.25
C SER A 35 17.18 7.37 -0.13
N VAL A 36 17.73 8.08 -1.13
CA VAL A 36 17.83 7.58 -2.52
C VAL A 36 18.65 6.29 -2.66
N GLU A 37 19.67 6.11 -1.81
CA GLU A 37 20.51 4.90 -1.76
C GLU A 37 19.75 3.64 -1.30
N ALA A 38 18.62 3.81 -0.63
CA ALA A 38 17.75 2.72 -0.21
C ALA A 38 16.75 2.28 -1.29
N ILE A 39 16.75 2.92 -2.47
CA ILE A 39 15.89 2.56 -3.60
C ILE A 39 16.59 1.47 -4.42
N ASP A 40 15.90 0.34 -4.63
CA ASP A 40 16.38 -0.71 -5.51
C ASP A 40 16.39 -0.23 -6.99
N PRO A 41 17.55 -0.30 -7.69
CA PRO A 41 17.69 0.25 -9.03
C PRO A 41 16.90 -0.54 -10.09
N ASP A 42 16.72 -1.85 -9.92
CA ASP A 42 15.98 -2.69 -10.87
C ASP A 42 14.48 -2.44 -10.75
N VAL A 43 13.98 -2.31 -9.52
CA VAL A 43 12.58 -1.93 -9.25
C VAL A 43 12.28 -0.53 -9.79
N LEU A 44 13.17 0.44 -9.53
CA LEU A 44 13.02 1.81 -10.05
C LEU A 44 12.97 1.83 -11.59
N GLN A 45 13.80 1.03 -12.23
CA GLN A 45 13.82 0.90 -13.69
C GLN A 45 12.54 0.25 -14.21
N ALA A 46 12.05 -0.81 -13.55
CA ALA A 46 10.80 -1.47 -13.92
C ALA A 46 9.59 -0.50 -13.82
N ILE A 47 9.53 0.29 -12.75
CA ILE A 47 8.48 1.31 -12.56
C ILE A 47 8.55 2.37 -13.68
N ALA A 48 9.74 2.87 -13.99
CA ALA A 48 9.93 3.84 -15.08
C ALA A 48 9.51 3.30 -16.45
N SER A 49 9.64 1.99 -16.67
CA SER A 49 9.23 1.31 -17.91
C SER A 49 7.71 1.15 -18.08
N LEU A 50 6.89 1.43 -17.07
CA LEU A 50 5.42 1.34 -17.15
C LEU A 50 4.76 2.47 -17.97
N GLY A 51 5.51 3.50 -18.35
CA GLY A 51 5.05 4.59 -19.23
C GLY A 51 4.20 5.67 -18.55
N CYS A 52 3.66 5.42 -17.35
CA CYS A 52 3.01 6.42 -16.50
C CYS A 52 4.02 7.26 -15.67
N PHE A 53 5.24 6.76 -15.47
CA PHE A 53 6.31 7.45 -14.74
C PHE A 53 7.42 7.92 -15.68
N LYS A 54 7.12 8.94 -16.49
CA LYS A 54 8.03 9.46 -17.53
C LYS A 54 9.16 10.32 -16.99
N GLU A 55 8.94 10.94 -15.83
CA GLU A 55 9.90 11.83 -15.16
C GLU A 55 10.57 11.08 -14.00
N LYS A 56 11.77 10.54 -14.22
CA LYS A 56 12.48 9.72 -13.22
C LYS A 56 12.77 10.50 -11.93
N ASP A 57 13.20 11.77 -12.05
CA ASP A 57 13.49 12.62 -10.89
C ASP A 57 12.25 12.90 -10.05
N LYS A 58 11.10 13.13 -10.70
CA LYS A 58 9.81 13.31 -10.03
C LYS A 58 9.37 12.03 -9.31
N LEU A 59 9.55 10.86 -9.94
CA LEU A 59 9.28 9.58 -9.30
C LEU A 59 10.12 9.39 -8.04
N ILE A 60 11.42 9.71 -8.08
CA ILE A 60 12.30 9.61 -6.90
C ILE A 60 11.83 10.58 -5.80
N GLN A 61 11.46 11.81 -6.14
CA GLN A 61 10.94 12.78 -5.17
C GLN A 61 9.66 12.27 -4.49
N GLU A 62 8.73 11.70 -5.24
CA GLU A 62 7.48 11.16 -4.71
C GLU A 62 7.71 9.91 -3.82
N LEU A 63 8.67 9.05 -4.18
CA LEU A 63 9.03 7.86 -3.39
C LEU A 63 9.70 8.20 -2.04
N LEU A 64 10.36 9.36 -1.96
CA LEU A 64 11.01 9.85 -0.75
C LEU A 64 10.11 10.80 0.07
N SER A 65 8.92 11.14 -0.42
CA SER A 65 7.95 11.93 0.33
C SER A 65 7.39 11.11 1.50
N PRO A 66 7.28 11.69 2.71
CA PRO A 66 6.71 11.01 3.88
C PRO A 66 5.19 10.76 3.76
#